data_AF-A0A5N9HE65-F1
#
_entry.id   AF-A0A5N9HE65-F1
#
_cell.length_a   1.000
_cell.length_b   1.000
_cell.length_c   1.000
_cell.angle_alpha   90.00
_cell.angle_beta   90.00
_cell.angle_gamma   90.00
#
_symmetry.space_group_name_H-M   'P 1'
#
loop_
_entity.id
_entity.type
_entity.pdbx_description
1 polymer ?
#
loop_
_entity_poly.entity_id
_entity_poly.type
_entity_poly.pdbx_seq_one_letter_code
_entity_poly.pdbx_strand_id
1 'polypeptide(L)'
;MLIGLMALTIAIVAMACTADDESTAAPAAAPAAAPAAAPAPAAPALAPAPVQAAAAPVAPAAPAAAAPAAAAQSAAAGAAATAVPAPVSGVGPSPSRTTTGPAVAESTGLTFWSDLAAGCETRGGHLKLGNRITEFTNLNPPTVNQVIQFSITAEVLSGLVQLDPKLRPVPDLAESWDVSSDLLTYTFQLRENAKYHTGRPVTADDWVFTYEHQLDPATQSLHTKGLAGVSTPVKIDDYTLEISAAFPRASFLTKVVERASGRVMTLSDKETLAEVGEGGFNRIPVGAGPFRVDEHVFGERLELSAARDTYYDPSVP
;
A
#
# COMPACT_ATOMS: atom_id res chain seq x y z
N MET A 1 -6.71 27.16 -41.80
CA MET A 1 -6.67 25.76 -42.28
C MET A 1 -5.91 24.83 -41.33
N LEU A 2 -4.83 25.28 -40.65
CA LEU A 2 -4.09 24.46 -39.66
C LEU A 2 -4.86 24.10 -38.37
N ILE A 3 -5.72 25.00 -37.86
CA ILE A 3 -6.46 24.77 -36.59
C ILE A 3 -7.51 23.65 -36.74
N GLY A 4 -8.12 23.52 -37.92
CA GLY A 4 -9.11 22.48 -38.20
C GLY A 4 -8.52 21.07 -38.31
N LEU A 5 -7.24 20.95 -38.71
CA LEU A 5 -6.57 19.65 -38.81
C LEU A 5 -6.20 19.12 -37.41
N MET A 6 -5.75 19.99 -36.50
CA MET A 6 -5.41 19.61 -35.12
C MET A 6 -6.64 19.16 -34.30
N ALA A 7 -7.78 19.84 -34.46
CA ALA A 7 -9.03 19.45 -33.80
C ALA A 7 -9.55 18.09 -34.30
N LEU A 8 -9.35 17.78 -35.59
CA LEU A 8 -9.73 16.50 -36.18
C LEU A 8 -8.83 15.36 -35.67
N THR A 9 -7.53 15.59 -35.49
CA THR A 9 -6.62 14.57 -34.93
C THR A 9 -6.93 14.24 -33.47
N ILE A 10 -7.26 15.25 -32.65
CA ILE A 10 -7.63 15.04 -31.23
C ILE A 10 -8.95 14.25 -31.12
N ALA A 11 -9.93 14.55 -31.97
CA ALA A 11 -11.21 13.83 -32.00
C ALA A 11 -11.05 12.36 -32.43
N ILE A 12 -10.15 12.08 -33.38
CA ILE A 12 -9.88 10.72 -33.84
C ILE A 12 -9.16 9.89 -32.76
N VAL A 13 -8.22 10.48 -32.02
CA VAL A 13 -7.53 9.80 -30.91
C VAL A 13 -8.50 9.50 -29.76
N ALA A 14 -9.38 10.45 -29.40
CA ALA A 14 -10.40 10.24 -28.38
C ALA A 14 -11.38 9.12 -28.77
N MET A 15 -11.77 9.05 -30.04
CA MET A 15 -12.74 8.06 -30.53
C MET A 15 -12.14 6.65 -30.66
N ALA A 16 -10.81 6.53 -30.88
CA ALA A 16 -10.11 5.25 -30.86
C ALA A 16 -9.98 4.66 -29.45
N CYS A 17 -9.87 5.49 -28.41
CA CYS A 17 -9.78 5.03 -27.02
C CYS A 17 -11.13 4.62 -26.41
N THR A 18 -12.26 5.08 -26.94
CA THR A 18 -13.61 4.78 -26.43
C THR A 18 -14.27 3.55 -27.05
N ALA A 19 -13.65 2.94 -28.07
CA ALA A 19 -14.28 1.89 -28.88
C ALA A 19 -14.16 0.47 -28.29
N ASP A 20 -13.39 0.26 -27.22
CA ASP A 20 -13.19 -1.06 -26.59
C ASP A 20 -14.21 -1.40 -25.48
N ASP A 21 -15.14 -0.49 -25.14
CA ASP A 21 -16.08 -0.69 -24.01
C ASP A 21 -17.34 -1.51 -24.36
N GLU A 22 -17.53 -1.91 -25.63
CA GLU A 22 -18.74 -2.63 -26.07
C GLU A 22 -18.46 -4.09 -26.47
N SER A 23 -17.86 -4.88 -25.57
CA SER A 23 -17.84 -6.34 -25.71
C SER A 23 -19.10 -6.96 -25.11
N THR A 24 -20.08 -7.18 -25.99
CA THR A 24 -21.30 -7.98 -25.81
C THR A 24 -21.14 -9.18 -24.86
N ALA A 25 -21.94 -9.18 -23.80
CA ALA A 25 -22.22 -10.35 -22.97
C ALA A 25 -22.91 -11.45 -23.79
N ALA A 26 -22.22 -12.56 -24.01
CA ALA A 26 -22.83 -13.81 -24.46
C ALA A 26 -23.31 -14.63 -23.24
N PRO A 27 -24.45 -15.33 -23.31
CA PRO A 27 -25.11 -15.92 -22.16
C PRO A 27 -24.33 -17.11 -21.58
N ALA A 28 -24.36 -17.18 -20.25
CA ALA A 28 -23.78 -18.25 -19.44
C ALA A 28 -24.24 -19.64 -19.88
N ALA A 29 -23.29 -20.50 -20.27
CA ALA A 29 -23.49 -21.94 -20.34
C ALA A 29 -23.47 -22.50 -18.91
N ALA A 30 -24.57 -23.16 -18.53
CA ALA A 30 -24.70 -23.82 -17.24
C ALA A 30 -23.60 -24.88 -17.02
N PRO A 31 -22.92 -24.91 -15.85
CA PRO A 31 -21.97 -25.98 -15.57
C PRO A 31 -22.72 -27.29 -15.27
N ALA A 32 -22.32 -28.34 -15.98
CA ALA A 32 -22.73 -29.70 -15.72
C ALA A 32 -22.34 -30.14 -14.29
N ALA A 33 -23.26 -30.82 -13.61
CA ALA A 33 -23.08 -31.33 -12.26
C ALA A 33 -21.86 -32.27 -12.17
N ALA A 34 -20.89 -31.92 -11.31
CA ALA A 34 -19.80 -32.81 -10.93
C ALA A 34 -20.30 -33.87 -9.93
N PRO A 35 -19.82 -35.13 -10.01
CA PRO A 35 -20.26 -36.20 -9.11
C PRO A 35 -19.73 -35.99 -7.68
N ALA A 36 -20.54 -36.40 -6.70
CA ALA A 36 -20.26 -36.31 -5.28
C ALA A 36 -18.91 -36.96 -4.90
N ALA A 37 -18.04 -36.17 -4.26
CA ALA A 37 -16.79 -36.65 -3.68
C ALA A 37 -17.08 -37.47 -2.40
N ALA A 38 -16.50 -38.66 -2.33
CA ALA A 38 -16.53 -39.55 -1.17
C ALA A 38 -15.78 -38.94 0.03
N PRO A 39 -16.15 -39.28 1.29
CA PRO A 39 -15.55 -38.68 2.48
C PRO A 39 -14.08 -39.11 2.67
N ALA A 40 -13.23 -38.13 2.96
CA ALA A 40 -11.82 -38.36 3.31
C ALA A 40 -11.66 -39.07 4.66
N PRO A 41 -10.67 -39.96 4.83
CA PRO A 41 -10.43 -40.68 6.09
C PRO A 41 -9.88 -39.75 7.19
N ALA A 42 -10.29 -40.00 8.43
CA ALA A 42 -9.90 -39.24 9.61
C ALA A 42 -8.39 -39.26 9.85
N ALA A 43 -7.80 -38.08 10.09
CA ALA A 43 -6.42 -37.91 10.52
C ALA A 43 -6.23 -38.36 11.98
N PRO A 44 -5.07 -38.95 12.34
CA PRO A 44 -4.81 -39.46 13.69
C PRO A 44 -4.58 -38.32 14.70
N ALA A 45 -5.06 -38.52 15.93
CA ALA A 45 -4.90 -37.58 17.04
C ALA A 45 -3.42 -37.40 17.43
N LEU A 46 -2.94 -36.15 17.42
CA LEU A 46 -1.66 -35.75 17.98
C LEU A 46 -1.78 -35.58 19.50
N ALA A 47 -0.89 -36.25 20.24
CA ALA A 47 -0.77 -36.14 21.69
C ALA A 47 -0.31 -34.73 22.13
N PRO A 48 -0.69 -34.25 23.33
CA PRO A 48 -0.30 -32.93 23.79
C PRO A 48 1.20 -32.85 24.16
N ALA A 49 1.87 -31.77 23.73
CA ALA A 49 3.22 -31.43 24.13
C ALA A 49 3.29 -30.98 25.62
N PRO A 50 4.41 -31.21 26.32
CA PRO A 50 4.53 -30.92 27.75
C PRO A 50 4.58 -29.41 28.05
N VAL A 51 3.86 -29.01 29.09
CA VAL A 51 3.85 -27.66 29.66
C VAL A 51 5.20 -27.36 30.32
N GLN A 52 5.93 -26.36 29.83
CA GLN A 52 7.13 -25.85 30.50
C GLN A 52 6.73 -24.93 31.66
N ALA A 53 7.26 -25.22 32.85
CA ALA A 53 7.02 -24.48 34.08
C ALA A 53 7.62 -23.07 34.04
N ALA A 54 6.89 -22.11 34.61
CA ALA A 54 7.25 -20.71 34.73
C ALA A 54 8.53 -20.49 35.57
N ALA A 55 9.46 -19.70 35.04
CA ALA A 55 10.59 -19.16 35.81
C ALA A 55 10.15 -17.89 36.55
N ALA A 56 10.54 -17.79 37.83
CA ALA A 56 10.25 -16.68 38.74
C ALA A 56 10.95 -15.36 38.34
N PRO A 57 10.38 -14.18 38.70
CA PRO A 57 10.93 -12.89 38.32
C PRO A 57 12.11 -12.46 39.22
N VAL A 58 13.18 -11.94 38.60
CA VAL A 58 14.27 -11.23 39.28
C VAL A 58 13.94 -9.72 39.29
N ALA A 59 14.00 -9.11 40.47
CA ALA A 59 13.71 -7.69 40.72
C ALA A 59 14.82 -6.73 40.19
N PRO A 60 14.51 -5.45 39.93
CA PRO A 60 15.40 -4.52 39.23
C PRO A 60 16.38 -3.77 40.15
N ALA A 61 17.59 -3.49 39.66
CA ALA A 61 18.53 -2.56 40.27
C ALA A 61 18.50 -1.19 39.56
N ALA A 62 18.43 -0.13 40.35
CA ALA A 62 18.39 1.30 39.97
C ALA A 62 19.82 1.89 39.78
N PRO A 63 19.98 3.13 39.27
CA PRO A 63 21.04 3.51 38.32
C PRO A 63 22.29 4.19 38.94
N ALA A 64 23.37 4.24 38.16
CA ALA A 64 24.54 5.10 38.41
C ALA A 64 24.82 6.03 37.20
N ALA A 65 25.30 7.24 37.51
CA ALA A 65 25.29 8.43 36.66
C ALA A 65 26.58 8.69 35.83
N ALA A 66 26.36 9.31 34.66
CA ALA A 66 27.09 10.37 33.94
C ALA A 66 28.64 10.42 33.72
N ALA A 67 29.02 10.32 32.42
CA ALA A 67 29.87 11.23 31.58
C ALA A 67 31.43 11.33 31.79
N PRO A 68 32.24 11.85 30.82
CA PRO A 68 32.14 11.96 29.34
C PRO A 68 33.45 11.60 28.54
N ALA A 69 33.40 11.79 27.21
CA ALA A 69 34.46 12.28 26.28
C ALA A 69 35.06 11.32 25.20
N ALA A 70 34.76 11.69 23.94
CA ALA A 70 35.61 11.88 22.77
C ALA A 70 36.67 10.84 22.33
N ALA A 71 36.59 10.41 21.07
CA ALA A 71 37.68 10.53 20.09
C ALA A 71 37.18 10.26 18.65
N ALA A 72 37.45 11.22 17.78
CA ALA A 72 37.39 11.09 16.33
C ALA A 72 38.55 10.23 15.80
N GLN A 73 38.39 9.66 14.61
CA GLN A 73 39.53 9.44 13.71
C GLN A 73 39.09 9.39 12.24
N SER A 74 39.55 10.41 11.52
CA SER A 74 39.71 10.40 10.06
C SER A 74 41.09 9.82 9.75
N ALA A 75 41.23 9.11 8.63
CA ALA A 75 42.51 8.96 7.94
C ALA A 75 42.28 9.02 6.44
N ALA A 76 42.96 9.96 5.79
CA ALA A 76 43.00 10.18 4.37
C ALA A 76 44.34 9.72 3.77
N ALA A 77 44.30 9.47 2.45
CA ALA A 77 45.37 9.61 1.45
C ALA A 77 46.42 8.48 1.26
N GLY A 78 46.64 8.14 -0.02
CA GLY A 78 47.86 7.50 -0.51
C GLY A 78 47.68 6.64 -1.77
N ALA A 79 47.89 7.23 -2.95
CA ALA A 79 47.80 6.61 -4.28
C ALA A 79 49.12 5.98 -4.78
N ALA A 80 49.01 5.03 -5.74
CA ALA A 80 49.87 4.79 -6.94
C ALA A 80 49.70 3.30 -7.37
N ALA A 81 49.08 2.93 -8.50
CA ALA A 81 49.40 3.12 -9.93
C ALA A 81 50.37 2.06 -10.52
N THR A 82 50.00 1.58 -11.73
CA THR A 82 50.75 0.91 -12.83
C THR A 82 50.13 -0.45 -13.23
N ALA A 83 49.98 -0.84 -14.50
CA ALA A 83 50.17 -0.18 -15.79
C ALA A 83 49.46 -0.98 -16.91
N VAL A 84 49.12 -0.28 -17.99
CA VAL A 84 48.68 -0.75 -19.32
C VAL A 84 49.91 -1.13 -20.17
N PRO A 85 49.75 -1.94 -21.23
CA PRO A 85 50.39 -1.58 -22.50
C PRO A 85 49.44 -1.60 -23.72
N ALA A 86 49.79 -0.76 -24.70
CA ALA A 86 49.14 -0.51 -25.99
C ALA A 86 50.01 -1.06 -27.17
N PRO A 87 49.98 -0.52 -28.43
CA PRO A 87 49.23 -1.00 -29.62
C PRO A 87 50.13 -1.29 -30.87
N VAL A 88 49.54 -1.29 -32.10
CA VAL A 88 50.05 -1.20 -33.52
C VAL A 88 49.84 -2.47 -34.39
N SER A 89 49.53 -2.50 -35.70
CA SER A 89 49.13 -1.57 -36.80
C SER A 89 48.76 -2.41 -38.05
N GLY A 90 47.95 -1.90 -39.02
CA GLY A 90 47.96 -2.44 -40.41
C GLY A 90 46.72 -2.31 -41.33
N VAL A 91 46.54 -1.14 -41.97
CA VAL A 91 46.20 -0.82 -43.40
C VAL A 91 45.29 -1.73 -44.29
N GLY A 92 44.12 -1.19 -44.70
CA GLY A 92 43.49 -1.09 -46.06
C GLY A 92 43.04 -2.34 -46.87
N PRO A 93 42.19 -2.22 -47.94
CA PRO A 93 41.59 -1.02 -48.55
C PRO A 93 40.04 -1.02 -48.70
N SER A 94 39.52 0.13 -49.16
CA SER A 94 38.15 0.45 -49.59
C SER A 94 37.62 -0.44 -50.74
N PRO A 95 36.29 -0.54 -50.90
CA PRO A 95 35.74 0.01 -52.15
C PRO A 95 34.45 0.85 -51.99
N SER A 96 34.48 2.00 -52.67
CA SER A 96 33.41 2.66 -53.44
C SER A 96 32.00 2.84 -52.84
N ARG A 97 31.74 4.11 -52.54
CA ARG A 97 30.44 4.80 -52.49
C ARG A 97 29.71 4.63 -53.83
N THR A 98 28.57 3.93 -53.84
CA THR A 98 27.55 4.08 -54.89
C THR A 98 26.41 4.88 -54.30
N THR A 99 26.25 6.10 -54.81
CA THR A 99 25.10 6.97 -54.60
C THR A 99 23.90 6.34 -55.32
N THR A 100 22.93 5.84 -54.57
CA THR A 100 21.56 5.63 -55.06
C THR A 100 20.69 6.65 -54.32
N GLY A 101 20.05 7.53 -55.08
CA GLY A 101 19.23 8.64 -54.57
C GLY A 101 18.06 8.18 -53.69
N PRO A 102 17.36 9.13 -53.04
CA PRO A 102 16.22 8.80 -52.22
C PRO A 102 15.12 8.24 -53.13
N ALA A 103 14.82 6.95 -52.99
CA ALA A 103 13.51 6.47 -53.36
C ALA A 103 12.55 7.13 -52.37
N VAL A 104 11.79 8.11 -52.87
CA VAL A 104 10.59 8.60 -52.22
C VAL A 104 9.62 7.42 -52.19
N ALA A 105 9.71 6.61 -51.14
CA ALA A 105 8.67 5.67 -50.82
C ALA A 105 7.51 6.50 -50.27
N GLU A 106 6.48 6.69 -51.10
CA GLU A 106 5.14 7.04 -50.67
C GLU A 106 4.64 5.91 -49.74
N SER A 107 5.07 5.91 -48.48
CA SER A 107 4.38 5.16 -47.43
C SER A 107 3.16 5.98 -47.03
N THR A 108 2.11 5.86 -47.84
CA THR A 108 0.78 6.36 -47.52
C THR A 108 0.32 5.79 -46.19
N GLY A 109 0.36 6.63 -45.16
CA GLY A 109 -0.71 6.78 -44.17
C GLY A 109 -0.98 5.65 -43.18
N LEU A 110 -0.22 4.55 -43.14
CA LEU A 110 -0.51 3.43 -42.23
C LEU A 110 0.45 3.27 -41.05
N THR A 111 1.65 3.87 -41.07
CA THR A 111 2.57 3.82 -39.91
C THR A 111 2.27 4.89 -38.86
N PHE A 112 1.61 5.98 -39.24
CA PHE A 112 1.26 7.06 -38.31
C PHE A 112 0.19 6.65 -37.28
N TRP A 113 -0.67 5.68 -37.63
CA TRP A 113 -1.71 5.18 -36.73
C TRP A 113 -1.15 4.20 -35.70
N SER A 114 -0.15 3.40 -36.07
CA SER A 114 0.55 2.51 -35.13
C SER A 114 1.33 3.27 -34.06
N ASP A 115 1.93 4.42 -34.41
CA ASP A 115 2.63 5.27 -33.43
C ASP A 115 1.65 6.06 -32.53
N LEU A 116 0.43 6.37 -32.99
CA LEU A 116 -0.63 6.98 -32.17
C LEU A 116 -1.21 5.99 -31.14
N ALA A 117 -1.33 4.71 -31.50
CA ALA A 117 -1.78 3.66 -30.58
C ALA A 117 -0.71 3.29 -29.53
N ALA A 118 0.58 3.48 -29.84
CA ALA A 118 1.69 3.24 -28.90
C ALA A 118 1.72 4.23 -27.71
N GLY A 119 0.95 5.32 -27.77
CA GLY A 119 0.73 6.24 -26.65
C GLY A 119 -0.44 5.87 -25.74
N CYS A 120 -1.20 4.82 -26.07
CA CYS A 120 -2.28 4.33 -25.23
C CYS A 120 -1.70 3.38 -24.18
N GLU A 121 -1.33 3.93 -23.03
CA GLU A 121 -0.98 3.12 -21.86
C GLU A 121 -2.20 2.26 -21.49
N THR A 122 -2.10 0.93 -21.66
CA THR A 122 -3.14 0.02 -21.19
C THR A 122 -3.25 0.14 -19.68
N ARG A 123 -4.32 0.77 -19.20
CA ARG A 123 -4.61 0.87 -17.77
C ARG A 123 -5.25 -0.43 -17.28
N GLY A 124 -4.76 -0.94 -16.15
CA GLY A 124 -5.26 -2.15 -15.50
C GLY A 124 -4.43 -3.41 -15.78
N GLY A 125 -4.95 -4.57 -15.37
CA GLY A 125 -4.28 -5.86 -15.47
C GLY A 125 -3.97 -6.51 -14.11
N HIS A 126 -3.22 -7.61 -14.13
CA HIS A 126 -2.84 -8.36 -12.93
C HIS A 126 -1.36 -8.15 -12.61
N LEU A 127 -1.07 -7.61 -11.43
CA LEU A 127 0.28 -7.56 -10.87
C LEU A 127 0.52 -8.80 -10.01
N LYS A 128 1.48 -9.64 -10.41
CA LYS A 128 1.91 -10.80 -9.61
C LYS A 128 3.22 -10.49 -8.90
N LEU A 129 3.19 -10.46 -7.57
CA LEU A 129 4.36 -10.21 -6.73
C LEU A 129 4.81 -11.50 -6.05
N GLY A 130 6.04 -11.93 -6.34
CA GLY A 130 6.68 -13.04 -5.63
C GLY A 130 7.37 -12.54 -4.36
N ASN A 131 7.16 -13.23 -3.24
CA ASN A 131 7.80 -12.92 -1.97
C ASN A 131 8.50 -14.17 -1.39
N ARG A 132 9.47 -13.96 -0.50
CA ARG A 132 10.24 -15.04 0.17
C ARG A 132 9.64 -15.46 1.51
N ILE A 133 8.43 -15.01 1.85
CA ILE A 133 7.72 -15.40 3.07
C ILE A 133 6.77 -16.52 2.73
N THR A 134 6.75 -17.56 3.57
CA THR A 134 5.90 -18.72 3.41
C THR A 134 4.42 -18.37 3.52
N GLU A 135 4.02 -17.48 4.43
CA GLU A 135 2.61 -17.17 4.71
C GLU A 135 2.44 -15.81 5.39
N PHE A 136 1.34 -15.11 5.09
CA PHE A 136 0.90 -13.93 5.83
C PHE A 136 -0.15 -14.33 6.86
N THR A 137 0.24 -14.58 8.11
CA THR A 137 -0.73 -15.03 9.13
C THR A 137 -1.55 -13.88 9.74
N ASN A 138 -1.16 -12.64 9.48
CA ASN A 138 -1.72 -11.48 10.15
C ASN A 138 -1.65 -10.20 9.29
N LEU A 139 -2.79 -9.57 9.06
CA LEU A 139 -2.94 -8.29 8.37
C LEU A 139 -3.69 -7.24 9.22
N ASN A 140 -3.89 -7.50 10.51
CA ASN A 140 -4.67 -6.66 11.42
C ASN A 140 -3.80 -5.58 12.05
N PRO A 141 -4.19 -4.29 11.98
CA PRO A 141 -3.29 -3.20 12.32
C PRO A 141 -2.69 -3.21 13.74
N PRO A 142 -3.42 -3.57 14.82
CA PRO A 142 -2.84 -3.61 16.16
C PRO A 142 -1.78 -4.70 16.34
N THR A 143 -1.81 -5.78 15.56
CA THR A 143 -0.98 -6.98 15.78
C THR A 143 -0.03 -7.32 14.62
N VAL A 144 -0.11 -6.60 13.49
CA VAL A 144 0.81 -6.74 12.35
C VAL A 144 2.26 -6.51 12.78
N ASN A 145 3.21 -7.32 12.29
CA ASN A 145 4.59 -7.28 12.79
C ASN A 145 5.68 -7.54 11.74
N GLN A 146 5.34 -7.79 10.48
CA GLN A 146 6.32 -8.01 9.41
C GLN A 146 6.32 -6.88 8.40
N VAL A 147 7.51 -6.47 7.97
CA VAL A 147 7.68 -5.33 7.05
C VAL A 147 6.91 -5.50 5.74
N ILE A 148 6.89 -6.71 5.19
CA ILE A 148 6.18 -6.96 3.94
C ILE A 148 4.65 -6.89 4.09
N GLN A 149 4.12 -7.18 5.29
CA GLN A 149 2.69 -7.03 5.55
C GLN A 149 2.29 -5.57 5.42
N PHE A 150 3.18 -4.62 5.75
CA PHE A 150 2.90 -3.20 5.65
C PHE A 150 2.60 -2.76 4.21
N SER A 151 3.29 -3.34 3.23
CA SER A 151 3.00 -3.06 1.82
C SER A 151 1.61 -3.56 1.39
N ILE A 152 1.10 -4.63 2.02
CA ILE A 152 -0.25 -5.15 1.76
C ILE A 152 -1.29 -4.32 2.52
N THR A 153 -1.08 -4.13 3.83
CA THR A 153 -2.00 -3.38 4.68
C THR A 153 -2.08 -1.92 4.29
N ALA A 154 -1.02 -1.34 3.73
CA ALA A 154 -1.10 -0.02 3.13
C ALA A 154 -2.18 -0.03 2.06
N GLU A 155 -2.10 -0.90 1.05
CA GLU A 155 -3.07 -0.93 -0.06
C GLU A 155 -4.51 -1.26 0.37
N VAL A 156 -4.70 -1.99 1.47
CA VAL A 156 -6.01 -2.45 1.93
C VAL A 156 -6.65 -1.53 2.97
N LEU A 157 -5.88 -1.08 3.96
CA LEU A 157 -6.38 -0.31 5.09
C LEU A 157 -6.29 1.19 4.80
N SER A 158 -6.68 2.02 5.77
CA SER A 158 -6.59 3.47 5.62
C SER A 158 -6.15 4.24 6.86
N GLY A 159 -5.56 5.41 6.63
CA GLY A 159 -5.11 6.35 7.65
C GLY A 159 -5.84 7.69 7.52
N LEU A 160 -5.61 8.59 8.48
CA LEU A 160 -6.05 9.98 8.31
C LEU A 160 -5.18 10.66 7.24
N VAL A 161 -3.89 10.32 7.23
CA VAL A 161 -2.91 10.79 6.25
C VAL A 161 -2.13 9.63 5.65
N GLN A 162 -1.49 9.89 4.51
CA GLN A 162 -0.55 9.00 3.86
C GLN A 162 0.74 9.75 3.52
N LEU A 163 1.76 9.04 3.05
CA LEU A 163 3.02 9.65 2.60
C LEU A 163 3.10 9.71 1.08
N ASP A 164 3.53 10.86 0.56
CA ASP A 164 3.90 11.00 -0.85
C ASP A 164 5.26 10.32 -1.15
N PRO A 165 5.68 10.21 -2.42
CA PRO A 165 7.00 9.65 -2.79
C PRO A 165 8.21 10.40 -2.20
N LYS A 166 8.01 11.60 -1.65
CA LYS A 166 9.04 12.40 -0.95
C LYS A 166 8.93 12.25 0.57
N LEU A 167 8.14 11.29 1.05
CA LEU A 167 7.89 11.00 2.46
C LEU A 167 7.24 12.15 3.23
N ARG A 168 6.44 12.98 2.55
CA ARG A 168 5.70 14.08 3.18
C ARG A 168 4.26 13.62 3.46
N PRO A 169 3.68 13.99 4.62
CA PRO A 169 2.29 13.71 4.91
C PRO A 169 1.39 14.46 3.92
N VAL A 170 0.45 13.74 3.33
CA VAL A 170 -0.60 14.24 2.43
C VAL A 170 -1.95 13.63 2.83
N PRO A 171 -3.08 14.25 2.43
CA PRO A 171 -4.42 13.73 2.70
C PRO A 171 -4.59 12.26 2.33
N ASP A 172 -5.28 11.51 3.19
CA ASP A 172 -5.85 10.19 2.88
C ASP A 172 -7.35 10.23 3.17
N LEU A 173 -7.86 9.61 4.26
CA LEU A 173 -9.27 9.73 4.63
C LEU A 173 -9.63 11.08 5.26
N ALA A 174 -8.65 11.80 5.82
CA ALA A 174 -8.81 13.21 6.12
C ALA A 174 -8.47 14.02 4.86
N GLU A 175 -9.39 14.89 4.43
CA GLU A 175 -9.16 15.80 3.30
C GLU A 175 -8.23 16.97 3.67
N SER A 176 -8.27 17.38 4.94
CA SER A 176 -7.41 18.42 5.51
C SER A 176 -7.26 18.24 7.02
N TRP A 177 -6.28 18.93 7.58
CA TRP A 177 -6.13 19.05 9.02
C TRP A 177 -5.57 20.40 9.41
N ASP A 178 -5.94 20.84 10.60
CA ASP A 178 -5.40 22.03 11.26
C ASP A 178 -4.60 21.62 12.50
N VAL A 179 -3.54 22.38 12.79
CA VAL A 179 -2.70 22.17 13.97
C VAL A 179 -2.74 23.44 14.81
N SER A 180 -3.05 23.30 16.09
CA SER A 180 -3.10 24.41 17.04
C SER A 180 -1.72 25.10 17.18
N SER A 181 -1.72 26.35 17.63
CA SER A 181 -0.50 27.15 17.79
C SER A 181 0.50 26.58 18.81
N ASP A 182 0.02 25.79 19.77
CA ASP A 182 0.83 25.09 20.77
C ASP A 182 1.31 23.70 20.28
N LEU A 183 0.92 23.28 19.07
CA LEU A 183 1.27 22.01 18.42
C LEU A 183 0.76 20.77 19.16
N LEU A 184 -0.24 20.94 20.02
CA LEU A 184 -0.81 19.86 20.83
C LEU A 184 -2.08 19.28 20.22
N THR A 185 -2.91 20.09 19.58
CA THR A 185 -4.22 19.69 19.08
C THR A 185 -4.22 19.65 17.55
N TYR A 186 -4.73 18.54 17.01
CA TYR A 186 -4.84 18.27 15.59
C TYR A 186 -6.32 18.03 15.28
N THR A 187 -6.90 18.86 14.41
CA THR A 187 -8.29 18.73 13.99
C THR A 187 -8.31 18.26 12.54
N PHE A 188 -8.95 17.13 12.28
CA PHE A 188 -9.02 16.49 10.97
C PHE A 188 -10.43 16.62 10.40
N GLN A 189 -10.52 17.10 9.16
CA GLN A 189 -11.75 17.04 8.36
C GLN A 189 -11.74 15.75 7.57
N LEU A 190 -12.68 14.86 7.83
CA LEU A 190 -12.84 13.57 7.18
C LEU A 190 -13.62 13.72 5.88
N ARG A 191 -13.31 12.89 4.89
CA ARG A 191 -14.04 12.83 3.63
C ARG A 191 -15.43 12.25 3.84
N GLU A 192 -16.47 13.00 3.49
CA GLU A 192 -17.86 12.51 3.56
C GLU A 192 -18.16 11.34 2.62
N ASN A 193 -17.37 11.21 1.54
CA ASN A 193 -17.51 10.11 0.58
C ASN A 193 -16.65 8.88 0.93
N ALA A 194 -15.90 8.90 2.03
CA ALA A 194 -15.11 7.76 2.46
C ALA A 194 -16.00 6.60 2.91
N LYS A 195 -15.71 5.40 2.40
CA LYS A 195 -16.43 4.17 2.73
C LYS A 195 -15.44 3.03 2.96
N TYR A 196 -15.82 2.12 3.84
CA TYR A 196 -15.22 0.81 3.91
C TYR A 196 -15.50 0.01 2.63
N HIS A 197 -14.74 -1.06 2.42
CA HIS A 197 -14.96 -2.01 1.32
C HIS A 197 -16.36 -2.66 1.35
N THR A 198 -17.03 -2.65 2.50
CA THR A 198 -18.43 -3.10 2.68
C THR A 198 -19.46 -2.08 2.19
N GLY A 199 -19.03 -0.87 1.85
CA GLY A 199 -19.89 0.25 1.47
C GLY A 199 -20.36 1.10 2.66
N ARG A 200 -20.10 0.68 3.91
CA ARG A 200 -20.40 1.46 5.11
C ARG A 200 -19.60 2.77 5.11
N PRO A 201 -20.21 3.94 5.39
CA PRO A 201 -19.48 5.19 5.55
C PRO A 201 -18.44 5.11 6.67
N VAL A 202 -17.31 5.79 6.48
CA VAL A 202 -16.31 6.01 7.53
C VAL A 202 -16.66 7.31 8.26
N THR A 203 -16.75 7.27 9.59
CA THR A 203 -17.05 8.46 10.42
C THR A 203 -16.04 8.64 11.54
N ALA A 204 -16.13 9.76 12.26
CA ALA A 204 -15.32 10.02 13.44
C ALA A 204 -15.46 8.95 14.53
N ASP A 205 -16.61 8.26 14.63
CA ASP A 205 -16.81 7.18 15.61
C ASP A 205 -15.88 5.98 15.35
N ASP A 206 -15.57 5.71 14.07
CA ASP A 206 -14.65 4.63 13.69
C ASP A 206 -13.23 4.89 14.18
N TRP A 207 -12.81 6.16 14.22
CA TRP A 207 -11.49 6.55 14.72
C TRP A 207 -11.41 6.48 16.24
N VAL A 208 -12.49 6.84 16.94
CA VAL A 208 -12.61 6.63 18.39
C VAL A 208 -12.51 5.13 18.70
N PHE A 209 -13.28 4.30 18.00
CA PHE A 209 -13.20 2.85 18.15
C PHE A 209 -11.80 2.31 17.83
N THR A 210 -11.18 2.75 16.73
CA THR A 210 -9.83 2.30 16.34
C THR A 210 -8.82 2.57 17.45
N TYR A 211 -8.88 3.75 18.07
CA TYR A 211 -8.02 4.11 19.19
C TYR A 211 -8.26 3.19 20.41
N GLU A 212 -9.53 2.99 20.78
CA GLU A 212 -9.92 2.15 21.93
C GLU A 212 -9.52 0.68 21.70
N HIS A 213 -9.83 0.15 20.52
CA HIS A 213 -9.48 -1.21 20.09
C HIS A 213 -7.98 -1.45 20.15
N GLN A 214 -7.18 -0.47 19.74
CA GLN A 214 -5.73 -0.59 19.80
C GLN A 214 -5.19 -0.59 21.24
N LEU A 215 -5.86 0.08 22.19
CA LEU A 215 -5.46 0.12 23.60
C LEU A 215 -6.05 -1.00 24.45
N ASP A 216 -7.09 -1.68 23.97
CA ASP A 216 -7.70 -2.78 24.69
C ASP A 216 -6.66 -3.91 24.93
N PRO A 217 -6.41 -4.29 26.20
CA PRO A 217 -5.51 -5.40 26.52
C PRO A 217 -5.91 -6.72 25.86
N ALA A 218 -7.20 -6.93 25.57
CA ALA A 218 -7.70 -8.13 24.90
C ALA A 218 -7.24 -8.23 23.45
N THR A 219 -7.04 -7.09 22.78
CA THR A 219 -6.52 -7.02 21.40
C THR A 219 -5.05 -7.45 21.31
N GLN A 220 -4.31 -7.42 22.43
CA GLN A 220 -2.88 -7.74 22.51
C GLN A 220 -2.03 -6.93 21.52
N SER A 221 -2.37 -5.65 21.34
CA SER A 221 -1.71 -4.76 20.39
C SER A 221 -0.22 -4.61 20.66
N LEU A 222 0.59 -4.77 19.59
CA LEU A 222 2.04 -4.59 19.61
C LEU A 222 2.44 -3.11 19.54
N HIS A 223 1.50 -2.24 19.18
CA HIS A 223 1.76 -0.85 18.79
C HIS A 223 1.20 0.18 19.77
N THR A 224 0.72 -0.24 20.96
CA THR A 224 0.21 0.64 22.03
C THR A 224 1.19 1.76 22.42
N LYS A 225 2.50 1.48 22.41
CA LYS A 225 3.55 2.47 22.69
C LYS A 225 3.53 3.67 21.73
N GLY A 226 3.00 3.49 20.51
CA GLY A 226 2.83 4.57 19.54
C GLY A 226 1.82 5.63 19.99
N LEU A 227 0.84 5.23 20.81
CA LEU A 227 -0.19 6.10 21.40
C LEU A 227 0.23 6.73 22.74
N ALA A 228 1.47 6.51 23.20
CA ALA A 228 1.94 7.12 24.43
C ALA A 228 1.87 8.65 24.34
N GLY A 229 1.06 9.24 25.22
CA GLY A 229 0.80 10.68 25.25
C GLY A 229 -0.15 11.18 24.17
N VAL A 230 -0.88 10.30 23.47
CA VAL A 230 -1.99 10.67 22.58
C VAL A 230 -3.28 10.56 23.39
N SER A 231 -4.17 11.54 23.29
CA SER A 231 -5.49 11.48 23.93
C SER A 231 -6.41 10.55 23.14
N THR A 232 -7.48 10.08 23.79
CA THR A 232 -8.62 9.54 23.05
C THR A 232 -9.08 10.58 22.03
N PRO A 233 -9.30 10.19 20.76
CA PRO A 233 -9.89 11.08 19.77
C PRO A 233 -11.25 11.58 20.25
N VAL A 234 -11.53 12.85 20.00
CA VAL A 234 -12.80 13.50 20.31
C VAL A 234 -13.55 13.71 19.01
N LYS A 235 -14.72 13.08 18.90
CA LYS A 235 -15.68 13.36 17.84
C LYS A 235 -16.31 14.72 18.08
N ILE A 236 -16.06 15.68 17.19
CA ILE A 236 -16.75 16.98 17.20
C ILE A 236 -18.08 16.84 16.45
N ASP A 237 -18.04 16.19 15.29
CA ASP A 237 -19.19 15.76 14.49
C ASP A 237 -18.84 14.50 13.68
N ASP A 238 -19.73 14.00 12.82
CA ASP A 238 -19.51 12.76 12.07
C ASP A 238 -18.26 12.79 11.16
N TYR A 239 -17.83 13.97 10.72
CA TYR A 239 -16.71 14.17 9.79
C TYR A 239 -15.63 15.12 10.32
N THR A 240 -15.67 15.47 11.61
CA THR A 240 -14.65 16.30 12.26
C THR A 240 -14.13 15.57 13.50
N LEU A 241 -12.83 15.26 13.47
CA LEU A 241 -12.15 14.51 14.52
C LEU A 241 -11.02 15.36 15.13
N GLU A 242 -11.02 15.51 16.45
CA GLU A 242 -9.94 16.17 17.17
C GLU A 242 -9.07 15.12 17.90
N ILE A 243 -7.75 15.24 17.78
CA ILE A 243 -6.80 14.41 18.54
C ILE A 243 -5.78 15.33 19.19
N SER A 244 -5.56 15.14 20.49
CA SER A 244 -4.58 15.92 21.24
C SER A 244 -3.38 15.07 21.66
N ALA A 245 -2.21 15.70 21.74
CA ALA A 245 -0.98 15.12 22.24
C ALA A 245 -0.56 15.82 23.54
N ALA A 246 0.03 15.07 24.46
CA ALA A 246 0.49 15.56 25.76
C ALA A 246 1.73 16.49 25.65
N PHE A 247 2.41 16.49 24.50
CA PHE A 247 3.56 17.33 24.20
C PHE A 247 3.69 17.54 22.69
N PRO A 248 4.32 18.64 22.22
CA PRO A 248 4.51 18.89 20.80
C PRO A 248 5.28 17.75 20.13
N ARG A 249 4.69 17.15 19.10
CA ARG A 249 5.24 15.95 18.46
C ARG A 249 5.34 16.13 16.96
N ALA A 250 6.50 16.57 16.47
CA ALA A 250 6.76 16.79 15.04
C ALA A 250 6.46 15.55 14.16
N SER A 251 6.60 14.34 14.70
CA SER A 251 6.34 13.10 13.98
C SER A 251 4.88 12.64 14.03
N PHE A 252 3.95 13.41 14.63
CA PHE A 252 2.57 12.98 14.91
C PHE A 252 1.89 12.44 13.65
N LEU A 253 1.83 13.26 12.59
CA LEU A 253 1.21 12.88 11.32
C LEU A 253 1.80 11.60 10.73
N THR A 254 3.13 11.45 10.77
CA THR A 254 3.86 10.34 10.10
C THR A 254 3.99 9.06 10.93
N LYS A 255 3.71 9.09 12.24
CA LYS A 255 3.94 7.96 13.15
C LYS A 255 2.72 7.52 13.92
N VAL A 256 1.73 8.41 14.06
CA VAL A 256 0.52 8.14 14.84
C VAL A 256 -0.66 7.90 13.94
N VAL A 257 -0.85 8.67 12.86
CA VAL A 257 -2.10 8.69 12.07
C VAL A 257 -1.90 8.32 10.60
N GLU A 258 -0.74 7.75 10.28
CA GLU A 258 -0.28 7.42 8.93
C GLU A 258 -0.63 5.97 8.53
N ARG A 259 -1.10 5.78 7.30
CA ARG A 259 -1.55 4.49 6.76
C ARG A 259 -0.46 3.46 6.46
N ALA A 260 0.68 3.84 5.89
CA ALA A 260 1.64 2.96 5.20
C ALA A 260 2.25 1.88 6.09
N SER A 261 2.37 2.10 7.39
CA SER A 261 2.82 1.03 8.29
C SER A 261 1.71 0.03 8.63
N GLY A 262 0.44 0.38 8.43
CA GLY A 262 -0.70 -0.40 8.88
C GLY A 262 -0.68 -0.64 10.39
N ARG A 263 -0.15 0.29 11.18
CA ARG A 263 0.07 0.12 12.63
C ARG A 263 -0.85 1.03 13.43
N VAL A 264 -0.25 2.04 14.07
CA VAL A 264 -0.89 2.94 15.02
C VAL A 264 -1.95 3.75 14.29
N MET A 265 -3.15 3.81 14.87
CA MET A 265 -4.33 4.49 14.28
C MET A 265 -4.47 4.24 12.78
N THR A 266 -4.29 2.99 12.36
CA THR A 266 -4.79 2.55 11.06
C THR A 266 -6.21 2.05 11.28
N LEU A 267 -7.13 2.48 10.43
CA LEU A 267 -8.57 2.30 10.60
C LEU A 267 -8.94 0.81 10.78
N SER A 268 -9.75 0.53 11.82
CA SER A 268 -10.30 -0.79 12.13
C SER A 268 -11.83 -0.77 12.03
N ASP A 269 -12.41 -1.70 11.28
CA ASP A 269 -13.86 -1.82 11.17
C ASP A 269 -14.46 -2.61 12.34
N LYS A 270 -15.17 -1.90 13.23
CA LYS A 270 -15.88 -2.47 14.37
C LYS A 270 -16.89 -3.55 13.98
N GLU A 271 -17.64 -3.35 12.91
CA GLU A 271 -18.72 -4.26 12.53
C GLU A 271 -18.14 -5.59 12.01
N THR A 272 -17.17 -5.51 11.10
CA THR A 272 -16.45 -6.70 10.64
C THR A 272 -15.75 -7.41 11.80
N LEU A 273 -15.06 -6.69 12.69
CA LEU A 273 -14.40 -7.30 13.86
C LEU A 273 -15.39 -8.04 14.78
N ALA A 274 -16.61 -7.51 14.96
CA ALA A 274 -17.64 -8.18 15.73
C ALA A 274 -18.18 -9.43 15.04
N GLU A 275 -18.22 -9.45 13.70
CA GLU A 275 -18.72 -10.57 12.91
C GLU A 275 -17.71 -11.72 12.81
N VAL A 276 -16.47 -11.42 12.42
CA VAL A 276 -15.46 -12.44 12.09
C VAL A 276 -14.42 -12.66 13.19
N GLY A 277 -14.39 -11.78 14.19
CA GLY A 277 -13.39 -11.77 15.26
C GLY A 277 -11.98 -11.42 14.78
N GLU A 278 -11.04 -11.30 15.73
CA GLU A 278 -9.63 -10.98 15.44
C GLU A 278 -9.01 -11.96 14.44
N GLY A 279 -9.27 -13.26 14.59
CA GLY A 279 -8.71 -14.29 13.70
C GLY A 279 -9.21 -14.19 12.26
N GLY A 280 -10.49 -13.83 12.06
CA GLY A 280 -11.04 -13.58 10.73
C GLY A 280 -10.46 -12.31 10.12
N PHE A 281 -10.39 -11.23 10.91
CA PHE A 281 -9.84 -9.95 10.47
C PHE A 281 -8.34 -10.03 10.14
N ASN A 282 -7.57 -10.84 10.88
CA ASN A 282 -6.17 -11.12 10.58
C ASN A 282 -5.97 -11.71 9.17
N ARG A 283 -6.97 -12.47 8.67
CA ARG A 283 -6.91 -13.16 7.38
C ARG A 283 -7.44 -12.29 6.25
N ILE A 284 -8.62 -11.71 6.42
CA ILE A 284 -9.30 -10.88 5.41
C ILE A 284 -9.75 -9.59 6.11
N PRO A 285 -8.85 -8.61 6.28
CA PRO A 285 -9.22 -7.34 6.89
C PRO A 285 -10.10 -6.53 5.93
N VAL A 286 -11.13 -5.90 6.50
CA VAL A 286 -11.94 -4.89 5.80
C VAL A 286 -11.34 -3.52 6.12
N GLY A 287 -10.98 -2.78 5.07
CA GLY A 287 -10.45 -1.44 5.17
C GLY A 287 -11.23 -0.45 4.33
N ALA A 288 -10.62 0.69 4.05
CA ALA A 288 -11.13 1.73 3.16
C ALA A 288 -10.08 2.11 2.10
N GLY A 289 -9.10 1.24 1.86
CA GLY A 289 -8.00 1.45 0.93
C GLY A 289 -8.36 1.16 -0.53
N PRO A 290 -7.46 1.47 -1.48
CA PRO A 290 -7.69 1.30 -2.91
C PRO A 290 -7.89 -0.16 -3.34
N PHE A 291 -7.36 -1.12 -2.59
CA PHE A 291 -7.55 -2.54 -2.82
C PHE A 291 -8.28 -3.20 -1.65
N ARG A 292 -8.92 -4.35 -1.88
CA ARG A 292 -9.52 -5.21 -0.84
C ARG A 292 -9.02 -6.64 -0.98
N VAL A 293 -9.00 -7.39 0.12
CA VAL A 293 -8.63 -8.81 0.10
C VAL A 293 -9.83 -9.64 -0.35
N ASP A 294 -9.71 -10.29 -1.50
CA ASP A 294 -10.75 -11.20 -2.01
C ASP A 294 -10.52 -12.62 -1.51
N GLU A 295 -9.26 -13.07 -1.53
CA GLU A 295 -8.91 -14.43 -1.17
C GLU A 295 -7.55 -14.48 -0.47
N HIS A 296 -7.47 -15.29 0.58
CA HIS A 296 -6.23 -15.55 1.30
C HIS A 296 -6.09 -17.05 1.57
N VAL A 297 -5.25 -17.70 0.77
CA VAL A 297 -4.85 -19.10 0.95
C VAL A 297 -3.48 -19.13 1.60
N PHE A 298 -3.47 -19.47 2.88
CA PHE A 298 -2.27 -19.60 3.67
C PHE A 298 -1.25 -20.55 3.04
N GLY A 299 0.01 -20.11 2.97
CA GLY A 299 1.09 -20.88 2.34
C GLY A 299 1.17 -20.77 0.81
N GLU A 300 0.18 -20.14 0.16
CA GLU A 300 0.05 -20.18 -1.30
C GLU A 300 -0.09 -18.80 -1.95
N ARG A 301 -1.23 -18.11 -1.75
CA ARG A 301 -1.50 -16.82 -2.39
C ARG A 301 -2.43 -15.92 -1.57
N LEU A 302 -2.21 -14.62 -1.74
CA LEU A 302 -3.09 -13.56 -1.29
C LEU A 302 -3.54 -12.77 -2.52
N GLU A 303 -4.83 -12.67 -2.74
CA GLU A 303 -5.41 -11.95 -3.88
C GLU A 303 -6.11 -10.67 -3.42
N LEU A 304 -5.78 -9.60 -4.12
CA LEU A 304 -6.33 -8.27 -3.92
C LEU A 304 -7.10 -7.86 -5.18
N SER A 305 -8.31 -7.34 -5.01
CA SER A 305 -9.04 -6.66 -6.08
C SER A 305 -9.11 -5.17 -5.86
N ALA A 306 -9.22 -4.42 -6.95
CA ALA A 306 -9.42 -2.99 -6.91
C ALA A 306 -10.80 -2.65 -6.32
N ALA A 307 -10.83 -1.83 -5.28
CA ALA A 307 -12.06 -1.40 -4.60
C ALA A 307 -12.65 -0.12 -5.23
N ARG A 308 -12.71 -0.05 -6.57
CA ARG A 308 -13.13 1.15 -7.33
C ARG A 308 -14.55 1.61 -7.00
N ASP A 309 -15.39 0.69 -6.55
CA ASP A 309 -16.79 0.93 -6.18
C ASP A 309 -16.94 1.63 -4.82
N THR A 310 -15.95 1.52 -3.93
CA THR A 310 -16.01 2.05 -2.56
C THR A 310 -14.93 3.08 -2.24
N TYR A 311 -13.78 3.04 -2.91
CA TYR A 311 -12.67 3.93 -2.62
C TYR A 311 -13.01 5.40 -2.94
N TYR A 312 -12.55 6.33 -2.10
CA TYR A 312 -12.97 7.73 -2.17
C TYR A 312 -12.47 8.46 -3.43
N ASP A 313 -11.36 8.01 -4.01
CA ASP A 313 -10.78 8.57 -5.23
C ASP A 313 -11.02 7.62 -6.40
N PRO A 314 -11.96 7.94 -7.32
CA PRO A 314 -12.28 7.06 -8.44
C PRO A 314 -11.17 6.98 -9.49
N SER A 315 -10.15 7.85 -9.42
CA SER A 315 -9.02 7.82 -10.35
C SER A 315 -7.99 6.72 -10.03
N VAL A 316 -8.13 6.07 -8.87
CA VAL A 316 -7.31 4.95 -8.40
C VAL A 316 -8.20 3.77 -7.97
N PRO A 317 -7.71 2.51 -7.99
CA PRO A 317 -6.34 2.09 -8.37
C PRO A 317 -6.04 2.28 -9.84
#